data_AF-A0A807LI41-F1
#
_entry.id   AF-A0A807LI41-F1
#
_cell.length_a   1.000
_cell.length_b   1.000
_cell.length_c   1.000
_cell.angle_alpha   90.00
_cell.angle_beta   90.00
_cell.angle_gamma   90.00
#
_symmetry.space_group_name_H-M   'P 1'
#
loop_
_entity.id
_entity.type
_entity.pdbx_description
1 polymer ?
#
loop_
_entity_poly.entity_id
_entity_poly.type
_entity_poly.pdbx_seq_one_letter_code
_entity_poly.pdbx_strand_id
1 'polypeptide(L)'
;MQMFIAGTSFDAINSMAASYVLDVITITGTGSKTYSLSGVSLTYAIVNDFMGGQLTGATYSVSVSGLTVSWNVNNAVTLIVYGSPVAGTQSDYFGFQLFQYINGVRTVKLAPNYVPLCLRQIIDVPAGARTVQTQVPAGNPVMCFHRHTGEAMDLCWWKPVTASGYHALQFPTAGSNQTGCRVYVFSNILANIPDYGFFLYRDGQMVWHSNCLPLQVIPLTNGDITSATPLAVSSSVTSHIFVPQDPAYPTGYSNFMCASAGKDGVAYKVQVGKVFQSTYISNPDEGRRMRGWACGGVGYIDTRFYDQYYKNALGIT
;
A
#
# COMPACT_ATOMS: atom_id res chain seq x y z
N MET A 1 -13.68 -25.68 -4.11
CA MET A 1 -13.76 -25.66 -2.63
C MET A 1 -14.15 -24.26 -2.21
N GLN A 2 -15.08 -24.12 -1.27
CA GLN A 2 -15.48 -22.83 -0.69
C GLN A 2 -15.23 -22.90 0.81
N MET A 3 -14.73 -21.82 1.41
CA MET A 3 -14.46 -21.74 2.84
C MET A 3 -14.83 -20.36 3.34
N PHE A 4 -15.83 -20.30 4.22
CA PHE A 4 -16.40 -19.04 4.68
C PHE A 4 -15.76 -18.57 5.99
N ILE A 5 -15.59 -17.24 6.13
CA ILE A 5 -15.35 -16.64 7.45
C ILE A 5 -16.56 -16.95 8.33
N ALA A 6 -16.32 -17.34 9.59
CA ALA A 6 -17.37 -17.81 10.48
C ALA A 6 -18.48 -16.75 10.64
N GLY A 7 -19.72 -17.18 10.41
CA GLY A 7 -20.90 -16.31 10.46
C GLY A 7 -21.06 -15.36 9.27
N THR A 8 -20.37 -15.61 8.15
CA THR A 8 -20.47 -14.78 6.94
C THR A 8 -20.67 -15.62 5.67
N SER A 9 -20.99 -14.95 4.56
CA SER A 9 -20.98 -15.54 3.21
C SER A 9 -19.68 -15.28 2.45
N PHE A 10 -18.64 -14.77 3.10
CA PHE A 10 -17.39 -14.42 2.45
C PHE A 10 -16.50 -15.64 2.24
N ASP A 11 -16.35 -16.07 0.99
CA ASP A 11 -15.49 -17.19 0.62
C ASP A 11 -14.01 -16.76 0.62
N ALA A 12 -13.36 -16.94 1.77
CA ALA A 12 -12.00 -16.48 2.01
C ALA A 12 -10.99 -17.13 1.06
N ILE A 13 -11.13 -18.44 0.80
CA ILE A 13 -10.25 -19.17 -0.13
C ILE A 13 -10.41 -18.64 -1.56
N ASN A 14 -11.64 -18.45 -2.02
CA ASN A 14 -11.85 -17.96 -3.38
C ASN A 14 -11.62 -16.46 -3.53
N SER A 15 -11.58 -15.70 -2.44
CA SER A 15 -11.22 -14.29 -2.47
C SER A 15 -9.72 -14.04 -2.63
N MET A 16 -8.83 -14.96 -2.28
CA MET A 16 -7.38 -14.70 -2.28
C MET A 16 -6.92 -14.19 -3.66
N ALA A 17 -6.22 -13.06 -3.69
CA ALA A 17 -5.65 -12.53 -4.93
C ALA A 17 -4.39 -13.30 -5.31
N ALA A 18 -4.07 -13.33 -6.60
CA ALA A 18 -2.82 -13.92 -7.06
C ALA A 18 -1.61 -13.05 -6.68
N SER A 19 -1.79 -11.75 -6.45
CA SER A 19 -0.69 -10.83 -6.11
C SER A 19 -0.43 -10.80 -4.59
N TYR A 20 0.80 -11.13 -4.19
CA TYR A 20 1.24 -11.20 -2.80
C TYR A 20 2.32 -10.18 -2.50
N VAL A 21 2.34 -9.65 -1.28
CA VAL A 21 3.49 -8.89 -0.78
C VAL A 21 4.62 -9.87 -0.49
N LEU A 22 5.70 -9.80 -1.26
CA LEU A 22 6.89 -10.62 -1.08
C LEU A 22 7.87 -9.99 -0.10
N ASP A 23 7.95 -8.66 -0.12
CA ASP A 23 8.90 -7.92 0.69
C ASP A 23 8.46 -6.47 0.90
N VAL A 24 8.90 -5.93 2.03
CA VAL A 24 8.73 -4.52 2.41
C VAL A 24 10.09 -4.04 2.91
N ILE A 25 10.81 -3.30 2.08
CA ILE A 25 12.20 -2.91 2.33
C ILE A 25 12.38 -1.40 2.26
N THR A 26 13.16 -0.86 3.18
CA THR A 26 13.65 0.52 3.07
C THR A 26 14.84 0.54 2.14
N ILE A 27 14.75 1.31 1.06
CA ILE A 27 15.80 1.45 0.04
C ILE A 27 16.29 2.90 -0.02
N THR A 28 17.58 3.08 -0.35
CA THR A 28 18.20 4.39 -0.58
C THR A 28 19.35 4.23 -1.58
N GLY A 29 19.66 5.25 -2.37
CA GLY A 29 20.73 5.21 -3.37
C GLY A 29 20.47 4.21 -4.49
N THR A 30 21.55 3.65 -5.05
CA THR A 30 21.48 2.61 -6.09
C THR A 30 21.62 1.23 -5.47
N GLY A 31 20.76 0.30 -5.87
CA GLY A 31 20.85 -1.10 -5.42
C GLY A 31 19.94 -2.03 -6.21
N SER A 32 20.00 -3.30 -5.87
CA SER A 32 19.09 -4.31 -6.41
C SER A 32 18.91 -5.46 -5.44
N LYS A 33 17.81 -6.20 -5.61
CA LYS A 33 17.52 -7.45 -4.90
C LYS A 33 16.91 -8.46 -5.86
N THR A 34 17.47 -9.67 -5.87
CA THR A 34 16.96 -10.80 -6.67
C THR A 34 16.17 -11.74 -5.78
N TYR A 35 15.01 -12.16 -6.26
CA TYR A 35 14.13 -13.11 -5.59
C TYR A 35 14.27 -14.50 -6.22
N SER A 36 14.43 -15.53 -5.40
CA SER A 36 14.53 -16.93 -5.86
C SER A 36 13.16 -17.61 -5.81
N LEU A 37 12.26 -17.23 -6.72
CA LEU A 37 10.88 -17.69 -6.78
C LEU A 37 10.50 -18.13 -8.19
N SER A 38 10.14 -19.41 -8.38
CA SER A 38 9.71 -19.87 -9.70
C SER A 38 8.29 -19.39 -10.04
N GLY A 39 8.07 -19.16 -11.34
CA GLY A 39 6.73 -18.96 -11.88
C GLY A 39 6.01 -17.69 -11.46
N VAL A 40 6.74 -16.66 -10.99
CA VAL A 40 6.18 -15.39 -10.53
C VAL A 40 6.73 -14.22 -11.33
N SER A 41 5.86 -13.24 -11.57
CA SER A 41 6.19 -11.92 -12.09
C SER A 41 6.24 -10.93 -10.94
N LEU A 42 7.27 -10.08 -10.91
CA LEU A 42 7.39 -9.05 -9.89
C LEU A 42 6.78 -7.73 -10.35
N THR A 43 6.21 -7.00 -9.41
CA THR A 43 5.81 -5.61 -9.55
C THR A 43 6.07 -4.89 -8.22
N TYR A 44 5.87 -3.58 -8.16
CA TYR A 44 6.22 -2.80 -6.98
C TYR A 44 5.29 -1.62 -6.71
N ALA A 45 5.39 -1.08 -5.51
CA ALA A 45 4.92 0.25 -5.14
C ALA A 45 5.97 0.94 -4.26
N ILE A 46 5.95 2.27 -4.24
CA ILE A 46 6.83 3.09 -3.42
C ILE A 46 5.99 3.91 -2.45
N VAL A 47 6.32 3.77 -1.17
CA VAL A 47 5.82 4.61 -0.09
C VAL A 47 6.92 5.62 0.23
N ASN A 48 6.67 6.88 -0.13
CA ASN A 48 7.58 8.00 0.10
C ASN A 48 6.95 8.98 1.11
N ASP A 49 7.78 9.58 1.94
CA ASP A 49 7.37 10.53 2.98
C ASP A 49 8.20 11.83 2.96
N PHE A 50 8.98 12.00 1.88
CA PHE A 50 9.89 13.11 1.69
C PHE A 50 9.19 14.39 1.23
N MET A 51 9.58 15.54 1.79
CA MET A 51 9.00 16.86 1.51
C MET A 51 10.06 17.95 1.20
N GLY A 52 11.12 17.63 0.48
CA GLY A 52 12.10 18.66 0.07
C GLY A 52 11.83 19.18 -1.35
N GLY A 53 11.63 20.49 -1.51
CA GLY A 53 11.38 21.13 -2.82
C GLY A 53 12.64 21.58 -3.60
N GLN A 54 13.81 21.55 -2.96
CA GLN A 54 15.06 22.12 -3.48
C GLN A 54 16.07 21.08 -3.97
N LEU A 55 15.69 19.80 -4.05
CA LEU A 55 16.62 18.76 -4.50
C LEU A 55 16.78 18.78 -6.02
N THR A 56 17.99 19.11 -6.48
CA THR A 56 18.42 18.86 -7.86
C THR A 56 18.42 17.35 -8.13
N GLY A 57 17.66 16.89 -9.14
CA GLY A 57 17.80 15.53 -9.67
C GLY A 57 17.29 14.40 -8.76
N ALA A 58 16.20 14.62 -8.01
CA ALA A 58 15.51 13.53 -7.30
C ALA A 58 15.07 12.46 -8.30
N THR A 59 15.83 11.37 -8.33
CA THR A 59 15.59 10.19 -9.16
C THR A 59 14.81 9.22 -8.29
N TYR A 60 13.65 8.77 -8.78
CA TYR A 60 12.92 7.65 -8.22
C TYR A 60 12.72 6.64 -9.34
N SER A 61 13.80 5.92 -9.67
CA SER A 61 13.77 4.89 -10.69
C SER A 61 13.75 3.54 -10.01
N VAL A 62 12.67 2.79 -10.20
CA VAL A 62 12.58 1.39 -9.82
C VAL A 62 12.17 0.60 -11.05
N SER A 63 12.89 -0.48 -11.31
CA SER A 63 12.63 -1.35 -12.45
C SER A 63 12.66 -2.80 -12.04
N VAL A 64 11.90 -3.60 -12.77
CA VAL A 64 11.85 -5.05 -12.62
C VAL A 64 12.41 -5.66 -13.90
N SER A 65 13.40 -6.54 -13.77
CA SER A 65 13.89 -7.39 -14.85
C SER A 65 13.92 -8.83 -14.36
N GLY A 66 13.01 -9.66 -14.89
CA GLY A 66 12.79 -11.02 -14.39
C GLY A 66 12.38 -11.00 -12.91
N LEU A 67 13.21 -11.60 -12.05
CA LEU A 67 13.02 -11.64 -10.60
C LEU A 67 13.95 -10.68 -9.86
N THR A 68 14.58 -9.75 -10.56
CA THR A 68 15.44 -8.72 -9.97
C THR A 68 14.71 -7.40 -9.95
N VAL A 69 14.57 -6.81 -8.77
CA VAL A 69 14.12 -5.44 -8.59
C VAL A 69 15.36 -4.57 -8.39
N SER A 70 15.53 -3.57 -9.25
CA SER A 70 16.64 -2.62 -9.20
C SER A 70 16.10 -1.23 -8.92
N TRP A 71 16.85 -0.45 -8.15
CA TRP A 71 16.45 0.90 -7.79
C TRP A 71 17.61 1.89 -7.86
N ASN A 72 17.27 3.14 -8.12
CA ASN A 72 18.08 4.32 -7.91
C ASN A 72 17.15 5.40 -7.34
N VAL A 73 17.24 5.62 -6.03
CA VAL A 73 16.38 6.54 -5.28
C VAL A 73 17.20 7.54 -4.47
N ASN A 74 16.80 8.82 -4.48
CA ASN A 74 17.59 9.88 -3.85
C ASN A 74 17.51 9.93 -2.32
N ASN A 75 16.42 9.46 -1.73
CA ASN A 75 16.23 9.39 -0.28
C ASN A 75 15.74 8.00 0.12
N ALA A 76 15.78 7.74 1.42
CA ALA A 76 15.15 6.57 1.98
C ALA A 76 13.65 6.57 1.64
N VAL A 77 13.19 5.51 0.97
CA VAL A 77 11.78 5.23 0.70
C VAL A 77 11.49 3.78 1.05
N THR A 78 10.24 3.45 1.32
CA THR A 78 9.81 2.06 1.47
C THR A 78 9.38 1.52 0.12
N LEU A 79 10.13 0.54 -0.39
CA LEU A 79 9.80 -0.23 -1.58
C LEU A 79 9.04 -1.48 -1.16
N ILE A 80 7.86 -1.67 -1.75
CA ILE A 80 7.02 -2.84 -1.57
C ILE A 80 7.09 -3.66 -2.83
N VAL A 81 7.49 -4.92 -2.72
CA VAL A 81 7.61 -5.83 -3.86
C VAL A 81 6.46 -6.82 -3.82
N TYR A 82 5.72 -6.87 -4.93
CA TYR A 82 4.63 -7.80 -5.11
C TYR A 82 5.03 -8.91 -6.07
N GLY A 83 4.56 -10.12 -5.81
CA GLY A 83 4.69 -11.28 -6.68
C GLY A 83 3.33 -11.73 -7.18
N SER A 84 3.16 -11.82 -8.49
CA SER A 84 1.97 -12.40 -9.12
C SER A 84 2.34 -13.65 -9.90
N PRO A 85 1.74 -14.82 -9.60
CA PRO A 85 1.88 -16.04 -10.36
C PRO A 85 1.61 -15.84 -11.84
N VAL A 86 2.51 -16.37 -12.66
CA VAL A 86 2.39 -16.36 -14.11
C VAL A 86 1.48 -17.52 -14.53
N ALA A 87 0.53 -17.26 -15.42
CA ALA A 87 -0.36 -18.31 -15.89
C ALA A 87 0.43 -19.44 -16.59
N GLY A 88 0.10 -20.69 -16.27
CA GLY A 88 0.76 -21.88 -16.80
C GLY A 88 2.00 -22.34 -16.04
N THR A 89 2.51 -21.56 -15.07
CA THR A 89 3.70 -21.95 -14.30
C THR A 89 3.35 -22.85 -13.12
N GLN A 90 4.34 -23.65 -12.71
CA GLN A 90 4.28 -24.46 -11.49
C GLN A 90 4.94 -23.71 -10.34
N SER A 91 4.48 -23.96 -9.12
CA SER A 91 5.22 -23.59 -7.92
C SER A 91 6.18 -24.74 -7.56
N ASP A 92 7.42 -24.40 -7.20
CA ASP A 92 8.41 -25.37 -6.71
C ASP A 92 8.11 -25.83 -5.27
N TYR A 93 7.04 -25.32 -4.66
CA TYR A 93 6.67 -25.66 -3.30
C TYR A 93 6.10 -27.08 -3.19
N PHE A 94 6.75 -27.91 -2.38
CA PHE A 94 6.30 -29.27 -2.06
C PHE A 94 5.33 -29.25 -0.86
N GLY A 95 4.06 -28.98 -1.11
CA GLY A 95 2.99 -29.00 -0.10
C GLY A 95 1.63 -28.61 -0.68
N PHE A 96 0.72 -28.05 0.14
CA PHE A 96 -0.59 -27.60 -0.35
C PHE A 96 -0.45 -26.47 -1.38
N GLN A 97 -1.08 -26.66 -2.54
CA GLN A 97 -1.17 -25.67 -3.60
C GLN A 97 -2.63 -25.51 -4.01
N LEU A 98 -3.12 -24.27 -4.00
CA LEU A 98 -4.41 -23.93 -4.59
C LEU A 98 -4.17 -23.39 -6.00
N PHE A 99 -4.92 -23.89 -6.97
CA PHE A 99 -4.88 -23.41 -8.35
C PHE A 99 -6.19 -22.75 -8.74
N GLN A 100 -6.10 -21.75 -9.61
CA GLN A 100 -7.22 -21.20 -10.36
C GLN A 100 -7.04 -21.53 -11.85
N TYR A 101 -8.13 -21.87 -12.53
CA TYR A 101 -8.13 -22.13 -13.97
C TYR A 101 -8.86 -20.99 -14.68
N ILE A 102 -8.10 -19.98 -15.12
CA ILE A 102 -8.65 -18.85 -15.87
C ILE A 102 -8.54 -19.18 -17.35
N ASN A 103 -9.67 -19.22 -18.06
CA ASN A 103 -9.72 -19.61 -19.48
C ASN A 103 -9.03 -20.96 -19.77
N GLY A 104 -9.17 -21.93 -18.86
CA GLY A 104 -8.54 -23.25 -18.97
C GLY A 104 -7.05 -23.30 -18.65
N VAL A 105 -6.41 -22.17 -18.36
CA VAL A 105 -4.98 -22.10 -18.00
C VAL A 105 -4.83 -22.17 -16.48
N ARG A 106 -4.04 -23.13 -16.01
CA ARG A 106 -3.72 -23.31 -14.59
C ARG A 106 -2.80 -22.18 -14.10
N THR A 107 -3.21 -21.49 -13.04
CA THR A 107 -2.43 -20.45 -12.36
C THR A 107 -2.38 -20.76 -10.87
N VAL A 108 -1.19 -20.74 -10.27
CA VAL A 108 -1.07 -20.90 -8.82
C VAL A 108 -1.82 -19.74 -8.15
N LYS A 109 -2.80 -20.08 -7.33
CA LYS A 109 -3.56 -19.11 -6.53
C LYS A 109 -2.91 -18.95 -5.17
N LEU A 110 -2.60 -20.05 -4.48
CA LEU A 110 -1.95 -20.05 -3.18
C LEU A 110 -0.86 -21.12 -3.14
N ALA A 111 0.35 -20.72 -2.80
CA ALA A 111 1.46 -21.60 -2.49
C ALA A 111 2.17 -21.05 -1.25
N PRO A 112 2.38 -21.85 -0.19
CA PRO A 112 3.03 -21.43 1.06
C PRO A 112 4.45 -20.88 0.93
N ASN A 113 5.08 -20.87 -0.24
CA ASN A 113 6.29 -20.08 -0.46
C ASN A 113 6.03 -18.56 -0.30
N TYR A 114 4.76 -18.13 -0.23
CA TYR A 114 4.31 -16.80 0.13
C TYR A 114 3.56 -16.79 1.46
N VAL A 115 3.87 -15.84 2.35
CA VAL A 115 3.07 -15.59 3.55
C VAL A 115 2.13 -14.42 3.22
N PRO A 116 0.81 -14.64 3.13
CA PRO A 116 -0.11 -13.56 2.85
C PRO A 116 -0.16 -12.61 4.04
N LEU A 117 -0.10 -11.30 3.79
CA LEU A 117 -0.52 -10.34 4.80
C LEU A 117 -2.03 -10.42 4.96
N CYS A 118 -2.51 -10.47 6.19
CA CYS A 118 -3.94 -10.48 6.51
C CYS A 118 -4.31 -9.20 7.26
N LEU A 119 -5.58 -8.80 7.15
CA LEU A 119 -6.11 -7.66 7.89
C LEU A 119 -5.91 -7.92 9.38
N ARG A 120 -5.21 -7.01 10.04
CA ARG A 120 -4.88 -7.10 11.46
C ARG A 120 -5.65 -6.08 12.28
N GLN A 121 -5.95 -4.92 11.69
CA GLN A 121 -6.62 -3.82 12.38
C GLN A 121 -7.28 -2.88 11.36
N ILE A 122 -8.41 -2.29 11.75
CA ILE A 122 -8.95 -1.07 11.12
C ILE A 122 -8.90 0.04 12.16
N ILE A 123 -8.46 1.23 11.76
CA ILE A 123 -8.36 2.41 12.63
C ILE A 123 -9.08 3.58 11.95
N ASP A 124 -10.07 4.14 12.62
CA ASP A 124 -10.65 5.42 12.21
C ASP A 124 -9.84 6.55 12.86
N VAL A 125 -9.10 7.29 12.03
CA VAL A 125 -8.20 8.36 12.43
C VAL A 125 -8.95 9.69 12.34
N PRO A 126 -9.11 10.45 13.44
CA PRO A 126 -9.76 11.75 13.40
C PRO A 126 -8.91 12.77 12.65
N ALA A 127 -9.55 13.83 12.15
CA ALA A 127 -8.84 14.96 11.55
C ALA A 127 -7.89 15.60 12.57
N GLY A 128 -6.68 15.96 12.14
CA GLY A 128 -5.64 16.54 12.98
C GLY A 128 -4.90 15.55 13.88
N ALA A 129 -5.16 14.25 13.78
CA ALA A 129 -4.37 13.23 14.48
C ALA A 129 -2.88 13.36 14.13
N ARG A 130 -2.01 13.06 15.10
CA ARG A 130 -0.55 13.25 14.95
C ARG A 130 0.21 11.94 14.87
N THR A 131 0.07 11.11 15.90
CA THR A 131 0.66 9.78 15.91
C THR A 131 -0.41 8.78 16.24
N VAL A 132 -0.57 7.78 15.38
CA VAL A 132 -1.53 6.70 15.57
C VAL A 132 -0.75 5.39 15.66
N GLN A 133 -0.74 4.78 16.84
CA GLN A 133 -0.09 3.49 17.05
C GLN A 133 -0.97 2.35 16.51
N THR A 134 -0.35 1.40 15.82
CA THR A 134 -1.00 0.15 15.40
C THR A 134 -0.82 -0.95 16.47
N GLN A 135 -1.48 -2.08 16.26
CA GLN A 135 -1.29 -3.29 17.07
C GLN A 135 -0.24 -4.25 16.49
N VAL A 136 0.55 -3.82 15.51
CA VAL A 136 1.60 -4.62 14.88
C VAL A 136 2.93 -4.30 15.57
N PRO A 137 3.59 -5.27 16.24
CA PRO A 137 4.92 -5.07 16.82
C PRO A 137 5.94 -4.60 15.80
N ALA A 138 6.87 -3.74 16.23
CA ALA A 138 8.00 -3.34 15.42
C ALA A 138 8.85 -4.58 15.08
N GLY A 139 9.24 -4.71 13.81
CA GLY A 139 9.95 -5.87 13.27
C GLY A 139 9.07 -6.87 12.51
N ASN A 140 7.75 -6.84 12.70
CA ASN A 140 6.83 -7.55 11.82
C ASN A 140 6.57 -6.76 10.53
N PRO A 141 6.41 -7.41 9.37
CA PRO A 141 5.93 -6.75 8.16
C PRO A 141 4.57 -6.07 8.38
N VAL A 142 4.45 -4.82 7.90
CA VAL A 142 3.20 -4.06 7.95
C VAL A 142 2.96 -3.36 6.62
N MET A 143 1.71 -3.35 6.17
CA MET A 143 1.26 -2.52 5.06
C MET A 143 -0.05 -1.85 5.43
N CYS A 144 -0.15 -0.55 5.17
CA CYS A 144 -1.30 0.25 5.55
C CYS A 144 -1.89 0.95 4.32
N PHE A 145 -3.21 0.99 4.25
CA PHE A 145 -3.98 1.70 3.23
C PHE A 145 -4.96 2.65 3.89
N HIS A 146 -5.21 3.79 3.27
CA HIS A 146 -6.12 4.79 3.80
C HIS A 146 -7.15 5.24 2.78
N ARG A 147 -8.30 5.69 3.28
CA ARG A 147 -9.31 6.42 2.52
C ARG A 147 -10.10 7.35 3.43
N HIS A 148 -10.73 8.36 2.85
CA HIS A 148 -11.80 9.09 3.51
C HIS A 148 -13.07 8.22 3.60
N THR A 149 -13.84 8.37 4.68
CA THR A 149 -15.09 7.62 4.90
C THR A 149 -16.36 8.43 4.57
N GLY A 150 -16.26 9.76 4.48
CA GLY A 150 -17.33 10.65 4.03
C GLY A 150 -17.29 10.98 2.53
N GLU A 151 -18.02 12.03 2.13
CA GLU A 151 -18.25 12.45 0.73
C GLU A 151 -17.10 13.26 0.09
N ALA A 152 -15.86 12.91 0.41
CA ALA A 152 -14.67 13.60 -0.10
C ALA A 152 -13.50 12.63 -0.29
N MET A 153 -12.45 13.11 -0.93
CA MET A 153 -11.12 12.48 -0.97
C MET A 153 -10.34 12.87 0.29
N ASP A 154 -9.50 11.97 0.82
CA ASP A 154 -8.64 12.32 1.96
C ASP A 154 -7.39 13.11 1.54
N LEU A 155 -6.82 13.84 2.49
CA LEU A 155 -5.49 14.43 2.40
C LEU A 155 -4.66 13.81 3.51
N CYS A 156 -4.21 12.59 3.29
CA CYS A 156 -3.52 11.79 4.29
C CYS A 156 -2.23 11.20 3.73
N TRP A 157 -1.16 11.33 4.49
CA TRP A 157 0.06 10.54 4.37
C TRP A 157 0.73 10.53 5.74
N TRP A 158 1.64 9.58 5.95
CA TRP A 158 2.35 9.45 7.21
C TRP A 158 3.79 9.01 7.00
N LYS A 159 4.62 9.34 7.98
CA LYS A 159 5.92 8.71 8.20
C LYS A 159 5.74 7.44 9.02
N PRO A 160 6.30 6.30 8.61
CA PRO A 160 6.36 5.13 9.46
C PRO A 160 7.33 5.40 10.63
N VAL A 161 6.85 5.25 11.86
CA VAL A 161 7.67 5.38 13.08
C VAL A 161 7.38 4.23 14.04
N THR A 162 8.22 4.08 15.06
CA THR A 162 7.96 3.14 16.16
C THR A 162 7.48 3.91 17.38
N ALA A 163 6.37 3.47 17.99
CA ALA A 163 5.89 3.97 19.27
C ALA A 163 5.64 2.79 20.21
N SER A 164 6.25 2.83 21.40
CA SER A 164 6.07 1.81 22.45
C SER A 164 6.31 0.37 21.98
N GLY A 165 7.23 0.16 21.04
CA GLY A 165 7.54 -1.16 20.47
C GLY A 165 6.61 -1.65 19.36
N TYR A 166 5.69 -0.81 18.89
CA TYR A 166 4.76 -1.10 17.78
C TYR A 166 5.00 -0.15 16.61
N HIS A 167 4.60 -0.57 15.41
CA HIS A 167 4.48 0.33 14.26
C HIS A 167 3.46 1.42 14.54
N ALA A 168 3.78 2.65 14.18
CA ALA A 168 2.93 3.81 14.32
C ALA A 168 3.01 4.71 13.07
N LEU A 169 1.93 5.42 12.83
CA LEU A 169 1.74 6.31 11.69
C LEU A 169 1.87 7.75 12.20
N GLN A 170 2.97 8.42 11.83
CA GLN A 170 3.18 9.82 12.17
C GLN A 170 2.70 10.72 11.02
N PHE A 171 1.55 11.35 11.22
CA PHE A 171 0.98 12.33 10.31
C PHE A 171 1.69 13.69 10.47
N PRO A 172 1.72 14.53 9.43
CA PRO A 172 2.52 15.75 9.41
C PRO A 172 1.91 16.81 10.34
N THR A 173 2.77 17.65 10.94
CA THR A 173 2.40 18.68 11.92
C THR A 173 2.31 20.09 11.34
N ALA A 174 3.05 20.41 10.28
CA ALA A 174 3.18 21.76 9.74
C ALA A 174 2.59 21.86 8.33
N GLY A 175 1.66 22.80 8.12
CA GLY A 175 1.17 23.15 6.78
C GLY A 175 0.29 22.10 6.07
N SER A 176 -0.07 20.98 6.73
CA SER A 176 -0.94 19.97 6.14
C SER A 176 -2.32 19.93 6.82
N ASN A 177 -3.36 19.88 5.98
CA ASN A 177 -4.73 19.63 6.41
C ASN A 177 -4.97 18.12 6.42
N GLN A 178 -4.40 17.39 7.38
CA GLN A 178 -4.73 15.97 7.54
C GLN A 178 -6.24 15.85 7.77
N THR A 179 -6.93 15.25 6.81
CA THR A 179 -8.37 14.96 6.92
C THR A 179 -8.56 13.68 7.72
N GLY A 180 -9.68 13.53 8.43
CA GLY A 180 -10.00 12.22 9.00
C GLY A 180 -10.00 11.11 7.94
N CYS A 181 -9.51 9.93 8.28
CA CYS A 181 -9.42 8.80 7.36
C CYS A 181 -9.62 7.47 8.09
N ARG A 182 -9.99 6.43 7.34
CA ARG A 182 -9.93 5.05 7.79
C ARG A 182 -8.65 4.42 7.29
N VAL A 183 -7.90 3.80 8.19
CA VAL A 183 -6.69 3.05 7.88
C VAL A 183 -6.94 1.55 8.03
N TYR A 184 -6.60 0.79 6.99
CA TYR A 184 -6.58 -0.66 6.96
C TYR A 184 -5.15 -1.14 7.16
N VAL A 185 -4.89 -1.87 8.25
CA VAL A 185 -3.56 -2.34 8.64
C VAL A 185 -3.47 -3.84 8.38
N PHE A 186 -2.49 -4.24 7.57
CA PHE A 186 -2.21 -5.62 7.20
C PHE A 186 -0.85 -6.06 7.74
N SER A 187 -0.75 -7.29 8.21
CA SER A 187 0.49 -7.88 8.72
C SER A 187 0.50 -9.40 8.55
N ASN A 188 1.64 -10.03 8.81
CA ASN A 188 1.76 -11.50 8.86
C ASN A 188 1.26 -12.11 10.18
N ILE A 189 0.67 -11.30 11.06
CA ILE A 189 0.07 -11.74 12.32
C ILE A 189 -1.41 -12.04 12.08
N LEU A 190 -1.81 -13.28 12.38
CA LEU A 190 -3.19 -13.75 12.23
C LEU A 190 -4.02 -13.33 13.45
N ALA A 191 -5.25 -12.88 13.20
CA ALA A 191 -6.22 -12.49 14.24
C ALA A 191 -7.40 -13.46 14.26
N ASN A 192 -8.04 -13.61 15.43
CA ASN A 192 -9.25 -14.42 15.62
C ASN A 192 -9.13 -15.84 15.04
N ILE A 193 -8.07 -16.56 15.47
CA ILE A 193 -7.83 -17.94 15.07
C ILE A 193 -9.03 -18.79 15.54
N PRO A 194 -9.76 -19.46 14.63
CA PRO A 194 -10.92 -20.26 15.01
C PRO A 194 -10.49 -21.59 15.64
N ASP A 195 -11.36 -22.19 16.48
CA ASP A 195 -11.12 -23.50 17.09
C ASP A 195 -11.11 -24.65 16.04
N TYR A 196 -11.81 -24.44 14.92
CA TYR A 196 -11.90 -25.38 13.81
C TYR A 196 -12.02 -24.65 12.48
N GLY A 197 -11.51 -25.25 11.40
CA GLY A 197 -11.52 -24.65 10.07
C GLY A 197 -10.38 -25.16 9.20
N PHE A 198 -10.07 -24.41 8.15
CA PHE A 198 -8.91 -24.66 7.30
C PHE A 198 -7.75 -23.79 7.76
N PHE A 199 -6.60 -24.42 7.95
CA PHE A 199 -5.38 -23.77 8.43
C PHE A 199 -4.24 -24.14 7.49
N LEU A 200 -3.38 -23.16 7.23
CA LEU A 200 -2.20 -23.33 6.39
C LEU A 200 -0.97 -23.11 7.25
N TYR A 201 -0.06 -24.07 7.17
CA TYR A 201 1.20 -24.06 7.91
C TYR A 201 2.37 -24.03 6.94
N ARG A 202 3.42 -23.33 7.36
CA ARG A 202 4.73 -23.31 6.72
C ARG A 202 5.78 -23.42 7.80
N ASP A 203 6.70 -24.37 7.66
CA ASP A 203 7.83 -24.56 8.59
C ASP A 203 7.39 -24.64 10.07
N GLY A 204 6.26 -25.29 10.33
CA GLY A 204 5.67 -25.46 11.66
C GLY A 204 4.89 -24.24 12.20
N GLN A 205 4.83 -23.13 11.46
CA GLN A 205 4.08 -21.93 11.83
C GLN A 205 2.82 -21.76 10.99
N MET A 206 1.72 -21.35 11.63
CA MET A 206 0.48 -21.02 10.93
C MET A 206 0.65 -19.70 10.17
N VAL A 207 0.40 -19.72 8.86
CA VAL A 207 0.57 -18.55 7.98
C VAL A 207 -0.74 -18.01 7.43
N TRP A 208 -1.84 -18.76 7.58
CA TRP A 208 -3.19 -18.34 7.20
C TRP A 208 -4.25 -19.27 7.82
N HIS A 209 -5.46 -18.77 8.03
CA HIS A 209 -6.64 -19.60 8.36
C HIS A 209 -7.93 -19.04 7.77
N SER A 210 -8.97 -19.88 7.71
CA SER A 210 -10.25 -19.57 7.06
C SER A 210 -11.02 -18.35 7.59
N ASN A 211 -10.71 -17.90 8.81
CA ASN A 211 -11.30 -16.70 9.40
C ASN A 211 -10.57 -15.38 9.04
N CYS A 212 -9.52 -15.41 8.20
CA CYS A 212 -8.73 -14.23 7.84
C CYS A 212 -9.27 -13.49 6.61
N LEU A 213 -8.98 -12.18 6.53
CA LEU A 213 -9.12 -11.36 5.33
C LEU A 213 -7.74 -11.07 4.72
N PRO A 214 -7.31 -11.81 3.68
CA PRO A 214 -6.00 -11.60 3.07
C PRO A 214 -5.95 -10.28 2.29
N LEU A 215 -4.79 -9.65 2.27
CA LEU A 215 -4.51 -8.45 1.49
C LEU A 215 -4.59 -8.76 0.00
N GLN A 216 -5.40 -7.99 -0.71
CA GLN A 216 -5.51 -7.99 -2.16
C GLN A 216 -5.13 -6.62 -2.70
N VAL A 217 -3.84 -6.46 -3.00
CA VAL A 217 -3.27 -5.20 -3.46
C VAL A 217 -3.16 -5.19 -4.97
N ILE A 218 -3.53 -4.07 -5.58
CA ILE A 218 -3.37 -3.81 -7.00
C ILE A 218 -2.39 -2.65 -7.16
N PRO A 219 -1.28 -2.83 -7.90
CA PRO A 219 -0.36 -1.74 -8.18
C PRO A 219 -1.01 -0.74 -9.14
N LEU A 220 -0.82 0.55 -8.84
CA LEU A 220 -1.20 1.67 -9.68
C LEU A 220 0.07 2.45 -10.04
N THR A 221 0.64 2.11 -11.19
CA THR A 221 1.91 2.69 -11.62
C THR A 221 1.77 4.14 -12.07
N ASN A 222 0.66 4.48 -12.73
CA ASN A 222 0.34 5.82 -13.23
C ASN A 222 -1.17 6.08 -13.25
N GLY A 223 -1.55 7.35 -13.08
CA GLY A 223 -2.93 7.82 -13.26
C GLY A 223 -3.83 7.60 -12.04
N ASP A 224 -5.11 7.92 -12.24
CA ASP A 224 -6.16 7.75 -11.25
C ASP A 224 -7.02 6.53 -11.61
N ILE A 225 -7.66 5.92 -10.61
CA ILE A 225 -8.63 4.84 -10.82
C ILE A 225 -9.95 5.20 -10.14
N THR A 226 -11.06 4.94 -10.82
CA THR A 226 -12.42 5.13 -10.30
C THR A 226 -13.12 3.78 -10.16
N SER A 227 -13.96 3.63 -9.14
CA SER A 227 -14.74 2.43 -8.89
C SER A 227 -16.14 2.77 -8.37
N ALA A 228 -17.09 1.88 -8.61
CA ALA A 228 -18.39 1.91 -7.94
C ALA A 228 -18.29 1.44 -6.47
N THR A 229 -17.18 0.81 -6.09
CA THR A 229 -16.94 0.25 -4.75
C THR A 229 -15.85 1.03 -4.02
N PRO A 230 -15.91 1.11 -2.67
CA PRO A 230 -14.94 1.88 -1.89
C PRO A 230 -13.49 1.43 -2.12
N LEU A 231 -12.59 2.36 -2.41
CA LEU A 231 -11.16 2.09 -2.61
C LEU A 231 -10.33 2.74 -1.49
N ALA A 232 -9.18 2.14 -1.16
CA ALA A 232 -8.15 2.74 -0.31
C ALA A 232 -6.76 2.63 -0.95
N VAL A 233 -5.86 3.55 -0.60
CA VAL A 233 -4.53 3.68 -1.21
C VAL A 233 -3.42 3.60 -0.17
N SER A 234 -2.24 3.11 -0.55
CA SER A 234 -1.05 3.19 0.28
C SER A 234 -0.60 4.64 0.44
N SER A 235 -0.16 5.03 1.64
CA SER A 235 0.39 6.37 1.88
C SER A 235 1.59 6.64 0.98
N SER A 236 1.65 7.83 0.36
CA SER A 236 2.84 8.29 -0.34
C SER A 236 2.76 9.80 -0.61
N VAL A 237 3.85 10.52 -0.40
CA VAL A 237 4.11 11.81 -1.05
C VAL A 237 4.62 11.52 -2.44
N THR A 238 3.78 11.77 -3.43
CA THR A 238 3.94 11.24 -4.78
C THR A 238 4.69 12.19 -5.69
N SER A 239 4.62 13.50 -5.44
CA SER A 239 5.38 14.46 -6.22
C SER A 239 5.50 15.82 -5.55
N HIS A 240 6.46 16.59 -6.05
CA HIS A 240 6.57 18.02 -5.87
C HIS A 240 6.57 18.68 -7.25
N ILE A 241 5.78 19.73 -7.41
CA ILE A 241 5.75 20.54 -8.64
C ILE A 241 5.84 22.02 -8.25
N PHE A 242 6.75 22.73 -8.90
CA PHE A 242 6.80 24.19 -8.83
C PHE A 242 6.15 24.78 -10.08
N VAL A 243 5.15 25.64 -9.87
CA VAL A 243 4.40 26.32 -10.94
C VAL A 243 4.77 27.80 -10.92
N PRO A 244 5.68 28.27 -11.79
CA PRO A 244 6.02 29.69 -11.88
C PRO A 244 4.81 30.47 -12.41
N GLN A 245 4.53 31.64 -11.83
CA GLN A 245 3.48 32.54 -12.30
C GLN A 245 3.95 33.46 -13.42
N ASP A 246 5.23 33.82 -13.40
CA ASP A 246 5.86 34.66 -14.41
C ASP A 246 7.15 33.98 -14.90
N PRO A 247 7.29 33.69 -16.21
CA PRO A 247 8.51 33.13 -16.78
C PRO A 247 9.76 34.02 -16.59
N ALA A 248 9.60 35.34 -16.45
CA ALA A 248 10.69 36.30 -16.24
C ALA A 248 11.04 36.49 -14.76
N TYR A 249 10.07 36.33 -13.86
CA TYR A 249 10.23 36.41 -12.42
C TYR A 249 9.81 35.10 -11.76
N PRO A 250 10.77 34.19 -11.46
CA PRO A 250 10.49 32.82 -10.99
C PRO A 250 9.98 32.80 -9.55
N THR A 251 8.83 33.43 -9.34
CA THR A 251 7.96 33.36 -8.18
C THR A 251 6.75 32.51 -8.59
N GLY A 252 6.10 31.85 -7.63
CA GLY A 252 5.01 30.95 -7.95
C GLY A 252 4.68 29.98 -6.83
N TYR A 253 3.97 28.90 -7.15
CA TYR A 253 3.49 27.95 -6.14
C TYR A 253 4.33 26.68 -6.12
N SER A 254 4.86 26.35 -4.94
CA SER A 254 5.41 25.03 -4.61
C SER A 254 4.27 24.14 -4.13
N ASN A 255 3.96 23.11 -4.89
CA ASN A 255 2.87 22.17 -4.61
C ASN A 255 3.43 20.80 -4.29
N PHE A 256 3.03 20.23 -3.17
CA PHE A 256 3.27 18.83 -2.83
C PHE A 256 1.99 18.02 -3.02
N MET A 257 2.15 16.85 -3.63
CA MET A 257 1.06 15.93 -3.92
C MET A 257 1.21 14.65 -3.11
N CYS A 258 0.08 14.05 -2.76
CA CYS A 258 0.04 12.75 -2.11
C CYS A 258 -0.95 11.82 -2.82
N ALA A 259 -0.77 10.53 -2.53
CA ALA A 259 -1.79 9.54 -2.77
C ALA A 259 -3.04 9.87 -1.91
N SER A 260 -4.21 9.70 -2.49
CA SER A 260 -5.48 10.06 -1.86
C SER A 260 -6.56 9.08 -2.30
N ALA A 261 -7.48 8.74 -1.40
CA ALA A 261 -8.62 7.90 -1.69
C ALA A 261 -9.90 8.36 -0.97
N GLY A 262 -11.04 8.17 -1.61
CA GLY A 262 -12.34 8.57 -1.06
C GLY A 262 -13.39 8.69 -2.16
N LYS A 263 -14.38 9.55 -1.93
CA LYS A 263 -15.41 9.88 -2.95
C LYS A 263 -15.01 11.08 -3.79
N ASP A 264 -15.22 10.95 -5.09
CA ASP A 264 -15.14 12.02 -6.08
C ASP A 264 -16.49 12.06 -6.83
N GLY A 265 -17.38 12.94 -6.35
CA GLY A 265 -18.79 12.91 -6.75
C GLY A 265 -19.48 11.61 -6.32
N VAL A 266 -20.06 10.89 -7.28
CA VAL A 266 -20.81 9.64 -7.02
C VAL A 266 -19.93 8.38 -7.01
N ALA A 267 -18.69 8.48 -7.47
CA ALA A 267 -17.77 7.35 -7.57
C ALA A 267 -16.73 7.38 -6.44
N TYR A 268 -16.18 6.22 -6.12
CA TYR A 268 -14.97 6.13 -5.34
C TYR A 268 -13.76 6.28 -6.25
N LYS A 269 -12.71 6.93 -5.75
CA LYS A 269 -11.51 7.22 -6.53
C LYS A 269 -10.27 7.01 -5.69
N VAL A 270 -9.20 6.56 -6.35
CA VAL A 270 -7.82 6.70 -5.89
C VAL A 270 -7.13 7.66 -6.84
N GLN A 271 -6.52 8.70 -6.27
CA GLN A 271 -5.80 9.73 -6.99
C GLN A 271 -4.35 9.76 -6.52
N VAL A 272 -3.40 9.73 -7.44
CA VAL A 272 -1.97 9.74 -7.12
C VAL A 272 -1.43 11.17 -7.00
N GLY A 273 -2.12 12.17 -7.55
CA GLY A 273 -1.64 13.56 -7.63
C GLY A 273 -2.47 14.58 -6.84
N LYS A 274 -3.00 14.24 -5.66
CA LYS A 274 -3.83 15.18 -4.90
C LYS A 274 -2.94 16.18 -4.17
N VAL A 275 -3.10 17.48 -4.45
CA VAL A 275 -2.35 18.55 -3.76
C VAL A 275 -2.78 18.61 -2.30
N PHE A 276 -1.86 18.37 -1.37
CA PHE A 276 -2.10 18.46 0.08
C PHE A 276 -1.46 19.69 0.72
N GLN A 277 -0.46 20.28 0.06
CA GLN A 277 0.21 21.50 0.50
C GLN A 277 0.58 22.35 -0.70
N SER A 278 0.30 23.65 -0.60
CA SER A 278 0.67 24.66 -1.59
C SER A 278 1.24 25.88 -0.88
N THR A 279 2.46 26.28 -1.23
CA THR A 279 3.15 27.43 -0.65
C THR A 279 3.55 28.40 -1.74
N TYR A 280 3.22 29.69 -1.59
CA TYR A 280 3.69 30.73 -2.49
C TYR A 280 5.15 31.10 -2.20
N ILE A 281 5.98 31.03 -3.23
CA ILE A 281 7.39 31.40 -3.21
C ILE A 281 7.52 32.78 -3.81
N SER A 282 7.67 33.78 -2.94
CA SER A 282 7.78 35.19 -3.32
C SER A 282 9.21 35.63 -3.62
N ASN A 283 10.22 34.85 -3.23
CA ASN A 283 11.63 35.12 -3.51
C ASN A 283 12.03 34.47 -4.85
N PRO A 284 12.39 35.26 -5.89
CA PRO A 284 12.83 34.73 -7.17
C PRO A 284 14.04 33.79 -7.08
N ASP A 285 14.99 34.02 -6.17
CA ASP A 285 16.16 33.16 -6.03
C ASP A 285 15.80 31.80 -5.46
N GLU A 286 14.79 31.75 -4.60
CA GLU A 286 14.25 30.49 -4.08
C GLU A 286 13.50 29.74 -5.20
N GLY A 287 12.63 30.40 -5.95
CA GLY A 287 11.92 29.74 -7.04
C GLY A 287 12.84 29.27 -8.17
N ARG A 288 13.97 29.96 -8.44
CA ARG A 288 15.04 29.45 -9.34
C ARG A 288 15.66 28.14 -8.88
N ARG A 289 15.64 27.85 -7.58
CA ARG A 289 16.18 26.61 -6.99
C ARG A 289 15.15 25.50 -6.86
N MET A 290 13.86 25.82 -6.96
CA MET A 290 12.81 24.82 -6.89
C MET A 290 12.91 23.84 -8.06
N ARG A 291 12.90 22.54 -7.75
CA ARG A 291 12.95 21.47 -8.75
C ARG A 291 11.82 20.48 -8.46
N GLY A 292 11.04 20.20 -9.49
CA GLY A 292 9.99 19.20 -9.41
C GLY A 292 10.57 17.79 -9.37
N TRP A 293 9.83 16.88 -8.76
CA TRP A 293 10.15 15.45 -8.73
C TRP A 293 8.87 14.64 -8.60
N ALA A 294 8.91 13.39 -9.04
CA ALA A 294 7.80 12.47 -8.91
C ALA A 294 8.33 11.10 -8.46
N CYS A 295 7.69 10.56 -7.44
CA CYS A 295 7.83 9.20 -6.98
C CYS A 295 6.69 8.38 -7.59
N GLY A 296 7.02 7.43 -8.48
CA GLY A 296 6.02 6.59 -9.14
C GLY A 296 5.46 5.48 -8.24
N GLY A 297 4.34 4.88 -8.66
CA GLY A 297 3.79 3.62 -8.16
C GLY A 297 3.22 3.63 -6.74
N VAL A 298 1.90 3.58 -6.60
CA VAL A 298 1.21 3.32 -5.32
C VAL A 298 0.49 1.97 -5.37
N GLY A 299 0.14 1.40 -4.21
CA GLY A 299 -0.78 0.27 -4.14
C GLY A 299 -2.18 0.75 -3.78
N TYR A 300 -3.22 0.09 -4.29
CA TYR A 300 -4.59 0.31 -3.84
C TYR A 300 -5.33 -1.02 -3.58
N ILE A 301 -6.44 -0.93 -2.85
CA ILE A 301 -7.32 -2.05 -2.51
C ILE A 301 -8.79 -1.68 -2.73
N ASP A 302 -9.63 -2.64 -3.16
CA ASP A 302 -11.09 -2.57 -2.97
C ASP A 302 -11.38 -2.91 -1.50
N THR A 303 -12.12 -2.03 -0.83
CA THR A 303 -12.38 -2.12 0.61
C THR A 303 -13.75 -2.67 0.99
N ARG A 304 -14.62 -2.92 0.01
CA ARG A 304 -15.98 -3.42 0.23
C ARG A 304 -16.03 -4.65 1.14
N PHE A 305 -15.16 -5.63 0.91
CA PHE A 305 -15.14 -6.85 1.70
C PHE A 305 -14.47 -6.66 3.06
N TYR A 306 -13.44 -5.81 3.17
CA TYR A 306 -12.89 -5.48 4.48
C TYR A 306 -13.93 -4.75 5.33
N ASP A 307 -14.62 -3.75 4.79
CA ASP A 307 -15.65 -3.00 5.52
C ASP A 307 -16.81 -3.89 5.97
N GLN A 308 -17.19 -4.87 5.13
CA GLN A 308 -18.29 -5.77 5.43
C GLN A 308 -17.93 -6.83 6.48
N TYR A 309 -16.70 -7.38 6.44
CA TYR A 309 -16.36 -8.59 7.18
C TYR A 309 -15.25 -8.41 8.24
N TYR A 310 -14.68 -7.22 8.40
CA TYR A 310 -13.55 -7.03 9.34
C TYR A 310 -13.90 -7.39 10.77
N LYS A 311 -15.13 -7.13 11.23
CA LYS A 311 -15.54 -7.43 12.60
C LYS A 311 -15.45 -8.93 12.89
N ASN A 312 -16.00 -9.76 12.01
CA ASN A 312 -15.90 -11.22 12.09
C ASN A 312 -14.44 -11.70 12.02
N ALA A 313 -13.68 -11.18 11.05
CA ALA A 313 -12.29 -11.58 10.85
C ALA A 313 -11.36 -11.19 12.02
N LEU A 314 -11.66 -10.09 12.70
CA LEU A 314 -10.89 -9.58 13.83
C LEU A 314 -11.44 -10.03 15.20
N GLY A 315 -12.59 -10.69 15.25
CA GLY A 315 -13.23 -11.10 16.50
C GLY A 315 -13.80 -9.94 17.32
N ILE A 316 -14.21 -8.86 16.64
CA ILE A 316 -14.78 -7.66 17.26
C ILE A 316 -16.30 -7.79 17.21
N THR A 317 -16.94 -7.70 18.38
CA THR A 317 -18.41 -7.68 18.52
C THR A 317 -18.91 -6.24 18.62
#